data_AF-A0A2N5KCN5-F1
#
_entry.id   AF-A0A2N5KCN5-F1
#
_cell.length_a   1.000
_cell.length_b   1.000
_cell.length_c   1.000
_cell.angle_alpha   90.00
_cell.angle_beta   90.00
_cell.angle_gamma   90.00
#
_symmetry.space_group_name_H-M   'P 1'
#
loop_
_entity.id
_entity.type
_entity.pdbx_description
1 polymer ?
#
loop_
_entity_poly.entity_id
_entity_poly.type
_entity_poly.pdbx_seq_one_letter_code
_entity_poly.pdbx_strand_id
1 'polypeptide(L)' 'DVFLRFLQPNAPRLILDLGCGYGPIGIILARLYPQAHVVMADKDMLAVRYARINLAHNNITNADVVGSVGMESVPDEP' A
#
# COMPACT_ATOMS: atom_id res chain seq x y z
N ASP A 1 9.56 -8.25 -11.65
CA ASP A 1 8.30 -7.55 -12.00
C ASP A 1 7.16 -8.50 -12.40
N VAL A 2 7.31 -9.83 -12.35
CA VAL A 2 6.29 -10.81 -12.77
C VAL A 2 4.90 -10.50 -12.21
N PHE A 3 4.78 -10.23 -10.91
CA PHE A 3 3.52 -9.82 -10.27
C PHE A 3 2.85 -8.62 -10.97
N LEU A 4 3.61 -7.56 -11.23
CA LEU A 4 3.09 -6.33 -11.84
C LEU A 4 2.54 -6.54 -13.25
N ARG A 5 3.08 -7.52 -14.00
CA ARG A 5 2.62 -7.84 -15.37
C ARG A 5 1.22 -8.48 -15.40
N PHE A 6 0.78 -9.03 -14.28
CA PHE A 6 -0.55 -9.64 -14.15
C PHE A 6 -1.57 -8.69 -13.49
N LEU A 7 -1.17 -7.49 -13.09
CA LEU A 7 -2.11 -6.47 -12.64
C LEU A 7 -2.94 -6.01 -13.83
N GLN A 8 -4.23 -6.35 -13.82
CA GLN A 8 -5.13 -5.92 -14.87
C GLN A 8 -5.52 -4.45 -14.70
N PRO A 9 -5.70 -3.70 -15.79
CA PRO A 9 -6.17 -2.32 -15.74
C PRO A 9 -7.67 -2.29 -15.42
N ASN A 10 -8.01 -2.46 -14.15
CA ASN A 10 -9.31 -2.08 -13.60
C ASN A 10 -9.05 -0.81 -12.82
N ALA A 11 -9.52 0.36 -13.28
CA ALA A 11 -9.30 1.65 -12.63
C ALA A 11 -9.82 1.61 -11.17
N PRO A 12 -8.96 1.26 -10.19
CA PRO A 12 -9.43 0.97 -8.85
C PRO A 12 -9.58 2.29 -8.11
N ARG A 13 -10.50 2.35 -7.16
CA ARG A 13 -10.61 3.49 -6.24
C ARG A 13 -9.86 3.24 -4.94
N LEU A 14 -9.78 1.98 -4.52
CA LEU A 14 -9.12 1.53 -3.30
C LEU A 14 -8.32 0.27 -3.61
N ILE A 15 -7.10 0.20 -3.10
CA ILE A 15 -6.23 -0.98 -3.19
C ILE A 15 -5.73 -1.30 -1.78
N LEU A 16 -5.76 -2.58 -1.41
CA LEU A 16 -5.18 -3.09 -0.16
C LEU A 16 -3.90 -3.88 -0.45
N ASP A 17 -2.77 -3.44 0.09
CA ASP A 17 -1.49 -4.16 0.12
C ASP A 17 -1.31 -4.84 1.49
N LEU A 18 -1.72 -6.10 1.57
CA LEU A 18 -1.69 -6.90 2.80
C LEU A 18 -0.35 -7.62 2.95
N GLY A 19 0.34 -7.39 4.08
CA GLY A 19 1.72 -7.83 4.27
C GLY A 19 2.69 -6.92 3.52
N CYS A 20 2.52 -5.61 3.65
CA CYS A 20 3.20 -4.63 2.81
C CYS A 20 4.74 -4.58 3.01
N GLY A 21 5.27 -5.14 4.10
CA GLY A 21 6.67 -5.03 4.44
C GLY A 21 7.11 -3.57 4.52
N TYR A 22 8.28 -3.24 3.96
CA TYR A 22 8.75 -1.86 3.84
C TYR A 22 8.07 -1.05 2.73
N GLY A 23 7.05 -1.61 2.07
CA GLY A 23 6.15 -0.92 1.16
C GLY A 23 6.48 -0.81 -0.33
N PRO A 24 7.36 -1.62 -0.95
CA PRO A 24 7.72 -1.44 -2.35
C PRO A 24 6.53 -1.64 -3.31
N ILE A 25 5.64 -2.60 -3.03
CA ILE A 25 4.49 -2.90 -3.89
C ILE A 25 3.42 -1.80 -3.76
N GLY A 26 2.99 -1.46 -2.55
CA GLY A 26 2.07 -0.33 -2.33
C GLY A 26 2.55 0.98 -2.95
N ILE A 27 3.85 1.30 -2.87
CA ILE A 27 4.43 2.49 -3.53
C ILE A 27 4.28 2.42 -5.05
N ILE A 28 4.56 1.27 -5.66
CA ILE A 28 4.41 1.09 -7.12
C ILE A 28 2.94 1.21 -7.52
N LEU A 29 2.04 0.58 -6.77
CA LEU A 29 0.59 0.65 -7.01
C LEU A 29 0.06 2.08 -6.90
N ALA A 30 0.50 2.83 -5.89
CA ALA A 30 0.12 4.23 -5.70
C ALA A 30 0.57 5.11 -6.89
N ARG A 31 1.72 4.82 -7.51
CA ARG A 31 2.18 5.50 -8.72
C ARG A 31 1.44 5.08 -9.99
N LEU A 32 1.16 3.77 -10.14
CA LEU A 32 0.45 3.25 -11.32
C LEU A 32 -1.02 3.68 -11.34
N TYR A 33 -1.63 3.85 -10.17
CA TYR A 33 -3.03 4.22 -10.00
C TYR A 33 -3.15 5.51 -9.16
N PRO A 34 -2.80 6.68 -9.72
CA PRO A 34 -2.79 7.96 -8.97
C PRO A 34 -4.19 8.41 -8.52
N GLN A 35 -5.26 7.83 -9.07
CA GLN A 35 -6.65 8.08 -8.67
C GLN A 35 -7.15 7.08 -7.61
N ALA A 36 -6.38 6.03 -7.32
CA ALA A 36 -6.68 5.09 -6.26
C ALA A 36 -6.04 5.56 -4.95
N HIS A 37 -6.68 5.23 -3.85
CA HIS A 37 -6.06 5.26 -2.53
C HIS A 37 -5.50 3.87 -2.21
N VAL A 38 -4.27 3.79 -1.68
CA VAL A 38 -3.62 2.53 -1.32
C VAL A 38 -3.49 2.40 0.20
N VAL A 39 -4.14 1.40 0.78
CA VAL A 39 -3.94 1.04 2.19
C VAL A 39 -2.90 -0.05 2.26
N MET A 40 -1.88 0.14 3.08
CA MET A 40 -0.78 -0.79 3.29
C MET A 40 -0.84 -1.32 4.72
N ALA A 41 -0.94 -2.63 4.89
CA ALA A 41 -1.11 -3.25 6.20
C ALA A 41 0.00 -4.26 6.48
N ASP A 42 0.59 -4.21 7.67
CA ASP A 42 1.53 -5.24 8.14
C ASP A 42 1.41 -5.45 9.66
N LYS A 43 1.71 -6.65 10.13
CA LYS A 43 1.75 -6.97 11.56
C LYS A 43 3.05 -6.52 12.22
N ASP A 44 4.11 -6.34 11.44
CA ASP A 44 5.42 -5.90 11.92
C ASP A 44 5.49 -4.37 11.97
N MET A 45 5.57 -3.83 13.20
CA MET A 45 5.66 -2.38 13.41
C MET A 45 6.94 -1.75 12.86
N LEU A 46 8.02 -2.53 12.69
CA LEU A 46 9.23 -2.07 12.03
C LEU A 46 9.00 -1.91 10.52
N ALA A 47 8.30 -2.86 9.91
CA ALA A 47 7.88 -2.78 8.51
C ALA A 47 6.98 -1.57 8.27
N VAL A 48 5.95 -1.38 9.11
CA VAL A 48 5.06 -0.20 9.08
C VAL A 48 5.84 1.11 9.14
N ARG A 49 6.81 1.20 10.07
CA ARG A 49 7.67 2.39 10.20
C ARG A 49 8.46 2.66 8.92
N TYR A 50 9.11 1.64 8.35
CA TYR A 50 9.88 1.81 7.13
C TYR A 50 9.00 2.09 5.90
N ALA A 51 7.81 1.50 5.81
CA ALA A 51 6.86 1.81 4.76
C ALA A 51 6.45 3.28 4.78
N ARG A 52 6.15 3.87 5.95
CA ARG A 52 5.85 5.32 6.05
C ARG A 52 7.03 6.19 5.63
N ILE A 53 8.24 5.83 6.05
CA ILE A 53 9.46 6.52 5.62
C ILE A 53 9.59 6.44 4.10
N ASN A 54 9.39 5.25 3.51
CA ASN A 54 9.52 5.05 2.09
C ASN A 54 8.44 5.77 1.27
N LEU A 55 7.21 5.88 1.77
CA LEU A 55 6.17 6.72 1.17
C LEU A 55 6.65 8.19 1.07
N ALA A 56 7.14 8.75 2.18
CA ALA A 56 7.66 10.12 2.22
C ALA A 56 8.86 10.30 1.28
N HIS A 57 9.83 9.39 1.32
CA HIS A 57 11.00 9.41 0.42
C HIS A 57 10.64 9.33 -1.06
N ASN A 58 9.49 8.72 -1.39
CA ASN A 58 9.01 8.55 -2.76
C ASN A 58 7.96 9.60 -3.18
N ASN A 59 7.64 10.57 -2.30
CA ASN A 59 6.58 11.56 -2.49
C ASN A 59 5.22 10.92 -2.84
N ILE A 60 4.89 9.79 -2.20
CA ILE A 60 3.58 9.17 -2.34
C ILE A 60 2.62 9.82 -1.35
N THR A 61 1.52 10.36 -1.86
CA THR A 61 0.50 11.07 -1.07
C THR A 61 -0.87 10.39 -1.08
N ASN A 62 -1.07 9.39 -1.94
CA ASN A 62 -2.30 8.63 -2.09
C ASN A 62 -2.21 7.23 -1.47
N ALA A 63 -1.45 7.10 -0.36
CA ALA A 63 -1.33 5.84 0.36
C ALA A 63 -1.12 6.05 1.86
N ASP A 64 -1.69 5.15 2.66
CA ASP A 64 -1.56 5.11 4.12
C ASP A 64 -1.03 3.75 4.58
N VAL A 65 -0.36 3.75 5.74
CA VAL A 65 0.19 2.52 6.34
C VAL A 65 -0.36 2.29 7.74
N VAL A 66 -0.92 1.11 7.97
CA VAL A 66 -1.50 0.70 9.25
C VAL A 66 -0.83 -0.57 9.79
N GLY A 67 -0.62 -0.61 11.10
CA GLY A 67 -0.26 -1.84 11.80
C GLY A 67 -1.50 -2.68 12.02
N SER A 68 -1.54 -3.91 11.51
CA SER A 68 -2.74 -4.76 11.55
C SER A 68 -2.38 -6.24 11.62
N VAL A 69 -3.12 -6.99 12.43
CA VAL A 69 -3.15 -8.46 12.32
C VAL A 69 -4.20 -8.81 11.25
N GLY A 70 -3.74 -9.25 10.08
CA GLY A 70 -4.64 -9.42 8.95
C GLY A 70 -5.32 -8.10 8.58
N MET A 71 -6.66 -8.10 8.51
CA MET A 71 -7.46 -6.93 8.14
C MET A 71 -8.13 -6.25 9.36
N GLU A 72 -7.82 -6.65 10.58
CA GLU A 72 -8.51 -6.17 11.80
C GLU A 72 -8.47 -4.64 11.97
N SER A 73 -7.40 -3.98 11.53
CA SER A 73 -7.24 -2.52 11.61
C SER A 73 -7.25 -1.83 10.24
N VAL A 74 -7.61 -2.55 9.18
CA VAL A 74 -7.77 -1.96 7.85
C VAL A 74 -9.10 -1.19 7.82
N PRO A 75 -9.12 0.08 7.40
CA PRO A 75 -10.36 0.84 7.32
C PRO A 75 -11.29 0.33 6.21
N ASP A 76 -12.61 0.35 6.48
CA ASP A 76 -13.65 -0.09 5.53
C ASP A 76 -13.78 0.84 4.32
N GLU A 77 -13.38 2.11 4.47
CA GLU A 77 -13.38 3.14 3.44
C GLU A 77 -12.05 3.91 3.46
N PRO A 78 -11.58 4.46 2.32
CA PRO A 78 -10.39 5.31 2.27
C PRO A 78 -10.55 6.63 3.02
#